data_AF-A0A2S2Q9L2-F1
#
_entry.id   AF-A0A2S2Q9L2-F1
#
_cell.length_a   1.000
_cell.length_b   1.000
_cell.length_c   1.000
_cell.angle_alpha   90.00
_cell.angle_beta   90.00
_cell.angle_gamma   90.00
#
_symmetry.space_group_name_H-M   'P 1'
#
loop_
_entity.id
_entity.type
_entity.pdbx_description
1 polymer ?
#
loop_
_entity_poly.entity_id
_entity_poly.type
_entity_poly.pdbx_seq_one_letter_code
_entity_poly.pdbx_strand_id
1 'polypeptide(L)'
;MKNRSLHYGIKCSPYEAMLGTRVKIGLKSTSLPESIIHKLKTDEDLETALNSINIEKSVDTSSEENIDVNEEQADIIHSKQETIIKKRRDSLHNLKVQASKMKTPNIDFVKAKLAKVLKLEYLMLIKHGVICDPFQELLCL
;
A
#
# COMPACT_ATOMS: atom_id res chain seq x y z
N MET A 1 20.75 6.90 -21.52
CA MET A 1 19.91 7.59 -20.51
C MET A 1 19.19 6.56 -19.66
N LYS A 2 19.40 6.56 -18.33
CA LYS A 2 18.93 5.50 -17.42
C LYS A 2 17.41 5.53 -17.14
N ASN A 3 16.77 6.70 -17.22
CA ASN A 3 15.34 6.84 -16.89
C ASN A 3 14.39 6.63 -18.08
N ARG A 4 14.92 6.48 -19.30
CA ARG A 4 14.14 6.31 -20.54
C ARG A 4 14.18 4.90 -21.10
N SER A 5 15.16 4.10 -20.68
CA SER A 5 15.29 2.72 -21.14
C SER A 5 14.12 1.89 -20.65
N LEU A 6 13.62 1.02 -21.52
CA LEU A 6 12.67 -0.01 -21.15
C LEU A 6 13.32 -0.92 -20.11
N HIS A 7 12.73 -1.00 -18.92
CA HIS A 7 13.20 -1.89 -17.88
C HIS A 7 12.46 -3.23 -17.98
N TYR A 8 13.20 -4.34 -18.08
CA TYR A 8 12.62 -5.66 -18.37
C TYR A 8 11.61 -6.15 -17.32
N GLY A 9 11.82 -5.85 -16.03
CA GLY A 9 10.92 -6.25 -14.95
C GLY A 9 9.57 -5.52 -14.96
N ILE A 10 9.59 -4.18 -14.90
CA ILE A 10 8.38 -3.33 -14.87
C ILE A 10 7.72 -3.13 -16.25
N LYS A 11 8.32 -3.61 -17.35
CA LYS A 11 7.81 -3.52 -18.74
C LYS A 11 7.52 -2.08 -19.22
N CYS A 12 8.03 -1.08 -18.54
CA CYS A 12 7.98 0.33 -18.92
C CYS A 12 9.31 1.02 -18.56
N SER A 13 9.44 2.31 -18.86
CA SER A 13 10.61 3.08 -18.43
C SER A 13 10.47 3.52 -16.96
N PRO A 14 11.58 3.70 -16.21
CA PRO A 14 11.51 4.26 -14.85
C PRO A 14 10.75 5.59 -14.78
N TYR A 15 10.90 6.45 -15.80
CA TYR A 15 10.13 7.69 -15.94
C TYR A 15 8.62 7.42 -16.00
N GLU A 16 8.21 6.49 -16.86
CA GLU A 16 6.80 6.14 -17.07
C GLU A 16 6.19 5.48 -15.83
N ALA A 17 6.96 4.68 -15.09
CA ALA A 17 6.52 4.12 -13.82
C ALA A 17 6.28 5.19 -12.74
N MET A 18 7.09 6.25 -12.72
CA MET A 18 6.95 7.33 -11.73
C MET A 18 5.85 8.33 -12.08
N LEU A 19 5.72 8.69 -13.36
CA LEU A 19 4.86 9.79 -13.82
C LEU A 19 3.60 9.32 -14.53
N GLY A 20 3.45 8.01 -14.75
CA GLY A 20 2.28 7.42 -15.42
C GLY A 20 2.15 7.78 -16.90
N THR A 21 3.13 8.45 -17.49
CA THR A 21 3.12 8.89 -18.89
C THR A 21 4.45 8.61 -19.56
N ARG A 22 4.42 8.38 -20.87
CA ARG A 22 5.65 8.26 -21.65
C ARG A 22 6.39 9.59 -21.66
N VAL A 23 7.71 9.50 -21.59
CA VAL A 23 8.56 10.68 -21.67
C VAL A 23 8.32 11.44 -22.98
N LYS A 24 8.02 12.73 -22.86
CA LYS A 24 7.90 13.66 -23.98
C LYS A 24 9.30 14.22 -24.28
N ILE A 25 9.82 13.98 -25.49
CA ILE A 25 11.16 14.41 -25.88
C ILE A 25 11.09 15.37 -27.06
N GLY A 26 11.58 16.59 -26.83
CA GLY A 26 11.65 17.63 -27.86
C GLY A 26 10.28 18.11 -28.34
N LEU A 27 10.30 19.01 -29.32
CA LEU A 27 9.10 19.67 -29.82
C LEU A 27 8.13 18.72 -30.54
N LYS A 28 8.64 17.61 -31.11
CA LYS A 28 7.82 16.56 -31.75
C LYS A 28 6.88 15.82 -30.80
N SER A 29 7.12 15.93 -29.50
CA SER A 29 6.27 15.33 -28.47
C SER A 29 5.17 16.27 -27.94
N THR A 30 5.11 17.48 -28.51
CA THR A 30 4.06 18.46 -28.24
C THR A 30 2.93 18.31 -29.26
N SER A 31 1.83 19.02 -29.06
CA SER A 31 0.73 19.10 -30.03
C SER A 31 1.00 20.08 -31.18
N LEU A 32 2.23 20.62 -31.29
CA LEU A 32 2.59 21.56 -32.34
C LEU A 32 2.65 20.84 -33.70
N PRO A 33 2.06 21.41 -34.78
CA PRO A 33 2.25 20.90 -36.13
C PRO A 33 3.72 20.93 -36.53
N GLU A 34 4.17 19.91 -37.26
CA GLU A 34 5.56 19.83 -37.75
C GLU A 34 5.94 21.04 -38.62
N SER A 35 4.96 21.62 -39.34
CA SER A 35 5.14 22.84 -40.14
C SER A 35 5.48 24.08 -39.30
N ILE A 36 5.01 24.14 -38.05
CA ILE A 36 5.34 25.20 -37.09
C ILE A 36 6.71 24.88 -36.48
N ILE A 37 6.94 23.63 -36.05
CA ILE A 37 8.21 23.20 -35.45
C ILE A 37 9.41 23.54 -36.34
N HIS A 38 9.29 23.36 -37.66
CA HIS A 38 10.36 23.69 -38.61
C HIS A 38 10.63 25.20 -38.79
N LYS A 39 9.69 26.06 -38.41
CA LYS A 39 9.82 27.52 -38.53
C LYS A 39 10.37 28.17 -37.26
N LEU A 40 10.33 27.47 -36.12
CA LEU A 40 10.84 27.97 -34.85
C LEU A 40 12.35 28.16 -34.92
N LYS A 41 12.81 29.39 -34.71
CA LYS A 41 14.25 29.73 -34.67
C LYS A 41 14.67 30.31 -33.33
N THR A 42 13.78 31.04 -32.65
CA THR A 42 14.05 31.63 -31.33
C THR A 42 13.01 31.19 -30.30
N ASP A 43 13.29 31.47 -29.03
CA ASP A 43 12.37 31.15 -27.93
C ASP A 43 11.08 31.99 -28.03
N GLU A 44 11.15 33.20 -28.57
CA GLU A 44 9.99 34.07 -28.83
C GLU A 44 9.05 33.47 -29.91
N ASP A 45 9.60 32.83 -30.94
CA ASP A 45 8.79 32.10 -31.92
C ASP A 45 8.02 30.94 -31.26
N LEU A 46 8.64 30.28 -30.28
CA LEU A 46 8.01 29.18 -29.54
C LEU A 46 6.89 29.70 -28.63
N GLU A 47 7.12 30.81 -27.93
CA GLU A 47 6.12 31.42 -27.07
C GLU A 47 4.90 31.91 -27.86
N THR A 48 5.11 32.55 -29.01
CA THR A 48 4.01 32.96 -29.90
C THR A 48 3.24 31.77 -30.45
N ALA A 49 3.92 30.70 -30.85
CA ALA A 49 3.28 29.46 -31.31
C ALA A 49 2.41 28.81 -30.21
N LEU A 50 2.91 28.73 -28.97
CA LEU A 50 2.16 28.17 -27.84
C LEU A 50 0.95 29.03 -27.46
N ASN A 51 1.11 30.35 -27.50
CA ASN A 51 0.03 31.29 -27.20
C ASN A 51 -1.07 31.26 -28.26
N SER A 52 -0.71 31.11 -29.55
CA SER A 52 -1.71 30.95 -30.62
C SER A 52 -2.61 29.73 -30.43
N ILE A 53 -2.04 28.60 -29.98
CA ILE A 53 -2.80 27.37 -29.68
C ILE A 53 -3.71 27.56 -28.46
N ASN A 54 -3.25 28.28 -27.43
CA ASN A 54 -4.08 28.56 -26.25
C ASN A 54 -5.25 29.50 -26.57
N ILE A 55 -5.10 30.40 -27.56
CA ILE A 55 -6.19 31.29 -27.99
C ILE A 55 -7.29 30.50 -28.73
N GLU A 56 -6.91 29.53 -29.57
CA GLU A 56 -7.88 28.62 -30.21
C GLU A 56 -8.59 27.71 -29.19
N LYS A 57 -7.91 27.37 -28.10
CA LYS A 57 -8.50 26.64 -26.97
C LYS A 57 -9.37 27.53 -26.06
N SER A 58 -9.16 28.85 -26.07
CA SER A 58 -9.85 29.81 -25.21
C SER A 58 -11.27 30.15 -25.64
N VAL A 59 -11.72 29.71 -26.83
CA VAL A 59 -13.13 29.76 -27.23
C VAL A 59 -13.93 28.56 -26.70
N ASP A 60 -13.25 27.53 -26.16
CA ASP A 60 -13.87 26.36 -25.52
C ASP A 60 -13.32 26.06 -24.10
N THR A 61 -12.71 27.05 -23.43
CA THR A 61 -12.35 26.93 -22.01
C THR A 61 -12.83 28.14 -21.20
N SER A 62 -14.10 28.47 -21.37
CA SER A 62 -14.92 29.10 -20.34
C SER A 62 -16.15 28.24 -20.06
N SER A 63 -15.93 26.95 -19.82
CA SER A 63 -16.83 26.23 -18.93
C SER A 63 -16.14 26.18 -17.58
N GLU A 64 -16.54 27.08 -16.69
CA GLU A 64 -16.86 26.64 -15.34
C GLU A 64 -17.50 25.27 -15.50
N GLU A 65 -16.78 24.21 -15.13
CA GLU A 65 -17.32 22.87 -15.10
C GLU A 65 -18.42 22.89 -14.02
N ASN A 66 -19.61 23.35 -14.40
CA ASN A 66 -20.82 22.67 -14.00
C ASN A 66 -20.68 21.27 -14.59
N ILE A 67 -20.00 20.41 -13.84
CA ILE A 67 -19.97 18.98 -14.09
C ILE A 67 -21.44 18.57 -13.95
N ASP A 68 -22.14 18.53 -15.08
CA ASP A 68 -23.34 17.72 -15.21
C ASP A 68 -22.85 16.29 -15.04
N VAL A 69 -22.92 15.82 -13.79
CA VAL A 69 -22.49 14.48 -13.42
C VAL A 69 -23.50 13.56 -14.08
N ASN A 70 -23.15 13.03 -15.25
CA ASN A 70 -23.89 11.91 -15.84
C ASN A 70 -24.08 10.86 -14.74
N GLU A 71 -25.32 10.44 -14.50
CA GLU A 71 -25.75 9.62 -13.36
C GLU A 71 -24.89 8.34 -13.23
N GLU A 72 -24.44 7.77 -14.37
CA GLU A 72 -23.54 6.62 -14.44
C GLU A 72 -22.13 6.85 -13.88
N GLN A 73 -21.59 8.07 -13.99
CA GLN A 73 -20.26 8.40 -13.48
C GLN A 73 -20.26 8.62 -11.96
N ALA A 74 -21.39 9.09 -11.41
CA ALA A 74 -21.59 9.20 -9.96
C ALA A 74 -21.61 7.82 -9.29
N ASP A 75 -22.29 6.85 -9.90
CA ASP A 75 -22.42 5.48 -9.41
C ASP A 75 -21.07 4.75 -9.34
N ILE A 76 -20.21 4.96 -10.34
CA ILE A 76 -18.86 4.37 -10.36
C ILE A 76 -18.01 4.95 -9.22
N ILE A 77 -18.13 6.24 -8.94
CA ILE A 77 -17.40 6.89 -7.85
C ILE A 77 -17.90 6.38 -6.50
N HIS A 78 -19.23 6.31 -6.31
CA HIS A 78 -19.84 5.81 -5.08
C HIS A 78 -19.44 4.35 -4.80
N SER A 79 -19.51 3.47 -5.80
CA SER A 79 -19.10 2.07 -5.68
C SER A 79 -17.64 1.90 -5.27
N LYS A 80 -16.73 2.71 -5.83
CA LYS A 80 -15.31 2.71 -5.43
C LYS A 80 -15.13 3.17 -3.98
N GLN A 81 -15.83 4.21 -3.57
CA GLN A 81 -15.79 4.72 -2.20
C GLN A 81 -16.28 3.67 -1.20
N GLU A 82 -17.39 2.98 -1.48
CA GLU A 82 -17.91 1.89 -0.64
C GLU A 82 -16.88 0.75 -0.50
N THR A 83 -16.25 0.37 -1.61
CA THR A 83 -15.22 -0.67 -1.62
C THR A 83 -14.02 -0.28 -0.75
N ILE A 84 -13.58 0.98 -0.82
CA ILE A 84 -12.49 1.50 0.03
C ILE A 84 -12.89 1.48 1.49
N ILE A 85 -14.10 1.97 1.82
CA ILE A 85 -14.60 2.01 3.20
C ILE A 85 -14.70 0.59 3.77
N LYS A 86 -15.20 -0.37 2.99
CA LYS A 86 -15.26 -1.78 3.39
C LYS A 86 -13.88 -2.33 3.74
N LYS A 87 -12.91 -2.20 2.82
CA LYS A 87 -11.53 -2.67 3.05
C LYS A 87 -10.89 -2.03 4.28
N ARG A 88 -11.15 -0.75 4.54
CA ARG A 88 -10.68 -0.04 5.74
C ARG A 88 -11.28 -0.62 7.01
N ARG A 89 -12.59 -0.90 7.02
CA ARG A 89 -13.28 -1.56 8.15
C ARG A 89 -12.70 -2.94 8.43
N ASP A 90 -12.52 -3.75 7.38
CA ASP A 90 -11.99 -5.11 7.51
C ASP A 90 -10.56 -5.10 8.06
N SER A 91 -9.71 -4.20 7.55
CA SER A 91 -8.34 -4.01 8.05
C SER A 91 -8.32 -3.61 9.52
N LEU A 92 -9.16 -2.64 9.92
CA LEU A 92 -9.26 -2.19 11.31
C LEU A 92 -9.74 -3.31 12.24
N HIS A 93 -10.72 -4.11 11.81
CA HIS A 93 -11.17 -5.28 12.54
C HIS A 93 -10.03 -6.29 12.76
N ASN A 94 -9.29 -6.62 11.71
CA ASN A 94 -8.19 -7.57 11.79
C ASN A 94 -7.06 -7.08 12.71
N LEU A 95 -6.72 -5.79 12.64
CA LEU A 95 -5.74 -5.18 13.56
C LEU A 95 -6.21 -5.29 15.02
N LYS A 96 -7.49 -5.02 15.29
CA LYS A 96 -8.07 -5.15 16.64
C LYS A 96 -8.02 -6.59 17.13
N VAL A 97 -8.36 -7.56 16.29
CA VAL A 97 -8.28 -8.99 16.63
C VAL A 97 -6.85 -9.40 16.96
N GLN A 98 -5.87 -8.99 16.14
CA GLN A 98 -4.47 -9.31 16.38
C GLN A 98 -3.96 -8.67 17.68
N ALA A 99 -4.30 -7.41 17.95
CA ALA A 99 -3.94 -6.75 19.20
C ALA A 99 -4.53 -7.47 20.43
N SER A 100 -5.79 -7.92 20.35
CA SER A 100 -6.41 -8.73 21.42
C SER A 100 -5.70 -10.06 21.62
N LYS A 101 -5.33 -10.77 20.54
CA LYS A 101 -4.57 -12.03 20.61
C LYS A 101 -3.19 -11.85 21.24
N MET A 102 -2.52 -10.73 21.01
CA MET A 102 -1.23 -10.43 21.64
C MET A 102 -1.36 -10.17 23.16
N LYS A 103 -2.52 -9.72 23.63
CA LYS A 103 -2.79 -9.48 25.05
C LYS A 103 -3.18 -10.75 25.80
N THR A 104 -3.80 -11.71 25.13
CA THR A 104 -4.14 -12.99 25.74
C THR A 104 -2.88 -13.84 25.89
N PRO A 105 -2.50 -14.25 27.11
CA PRO A 105 -1.40 -15.18 27.28
C PRO A 105 -1.76 -16.51 26.63
N ASN A 106 -0.80 -17.11 25.94
CA ASN A 106 -1.00 -18.43 25.35
C ASN A 106 -1.30 -19.44 26.48
N ILE A 107 -2.49 -20.07 26.43
CA ILE A 107 -2.96 -21.01 27.47
C ILE A 107 -1.96 -22.15 27.68
N ASP A 108 -1.31 -22.62 26.62
CA ASP A 108 -0.32 -23.69 26.71
C ASP A 108 0.96 -23.21 27.39
N PHE A 109 1.34 -21.95 27.17
CA PHE A 109 2.45 -21.31 27.89
C PHE A 109 2.14 -21.17 29.39
N VAL A 110 0.92 -20.76 29.74
CA VAL A 110 0.47 -20.65 31.14
C VAL A 110 0.46 -22.03 31.81
N LYS A 111 -0.13 -23.05 31.16
CA LYS A 111 -0.15 -24.43 31.65
C LYS A 111 1.27 -24.97 31.87
N ALA A 112 2.18 -24.77 30.93
CA ALA A 112 3.57 -25.22 31.06
C ALA A 112 4.30 -24.53 32.22
N LYS A 113 4.04 -23.23 32.45
CA LYS A 113 4.61 -22.50 33.58
C LYS A 113 4.07 -23.02 34.91
N LEU A 114 2.77 -23.27 35.01
CA LEU A 114 2.11 -23.83 36.20
C LEU A 114 2.63 -25.24 36.51
N ALA A 115 2.74 -26.10 35.50
CA ALA A 115 3.29 -27.45 35.64
C ALA A 115 4.74 -27.44 36.14
N LYS A 116 5.58 -26.50 35.68
CA LYS A 116 6.95 -26.35 36.17
C LYS A 116 6.99 -25.93 37.64
N VAL A 117 6.15 -24.98 38.05
CA VAL A 117 6.08 -24.54 39.46
C VAL A 117 5.63 -25.67 40.36
N LEU A 118 4.54 -26.37 40.01
CA LEU A 118 4.05 -27.51 40.77
C LEU A 118 5.08 -28.64 40.86
N LYS A 119 5.82 -28.91 39.78
CA LYS A 119 6.90 -29.91 39.79
C LYS A 119 8.04 -29.51 40.73
N LEU A 120 8.41 -28.23 40.77
CA LEU A 120 9.44 -27.73 41.67
C LEU A 120 9.00 -27.79 43.14
N GLU A 121 7.76 -27.40 43.45
CA GLU A 121 7.19 -27.50 44.79
C GLU A 121 7.14 -28.96 45.27
N TYR A 122 6.67 -29.86 44.42
CA TYR A 122 6.65 -31.29 44.71
C TYR A 122 8.05 -31.85 45.00
N LEU A 123 9.04 -31.50 44.19
CA LEU A 123 10.45 -31.89 44.41
C LEU A 123 11.04 -31.29 45.69
N MET A 124 10.66 -30.06 46.07
CA MET A 124 11.08 -29.48 47.34
C MET A 124 10.50 -30.24 48.53
N LEU A 125 9.22 -30.62 48.47
CA LEU A 125 8.57 -31.41 49.53
C LEU A 125 9.23 -32.78 49.71
N ILE A 126 9.63 -33.43 48.61
CA ILE A 126 10.42 -34.67 48.67
C ILE A 126 11.79 -34.44 49.32
N LYS A 127 12.52 -33.41 48.88
CA LYS A 127 13.87 -33.10 49.42
C LYS A 127 13.86 -32.77 50.90
N HIS A 128 12.82 -32.10 51.39
CA HIS A 128 12.65 -31.77 52.79
C HIS A 128 12.05 -32.92 53.62
N GLY A 129 11.81 -34.09 53.02
CA GLY A 129 11.27 -35.27 53.70
C GLY A 129 9.82 -35.12 54.15
N VAL A 130 9.08 -34.15 53.59
CA VAL A 130 7.66 -33.93 53.90
C VAL A 130 6.78 -34.99 53.21
N ILE A 131 7.22 -35.49 52.05
CA ILE A 131 6.55 -36.53 51.26
C ILE A 131 7.61 -37.52 50.78
N CYS A 132 7.34 -38.83 50.82
CA CYS A 132 8.25 -39.86 50.29
C CYS A 132 8.27 -39.86 48.76
N ASP A 133 9.42 -40.18 48.16
CA ASP A 133 9.53 -40.35 46.70
C ASP A 133 8.81 -41.65 46.28
N PRO A 134 7.69 -41.57 45.53
CA PRO A 134 6.94 -42.76 45.12
C PRO A 134 7.73 -43.70 44.20
N PHE A 135 8.85 -43.25 43.60
CA PHE A 135 9.73 -44.12 42.81
C PHE A 135 10.78 -44.87 43.64
N GLN A 136 11.03 -44.47 44.88
CA GLN A 136 11.89 -45.26 45.79
C GLN A 136 11.15 -46.49 46.35
N GLU A 137 9.82 -46.44 46.50
CA GLU A 137 9.04 -47.58 46.99
C GLU A 137 8.97 -48.74 45.98
N LEU A 138 9.01 -48.45 44.67
CA LEU A 138 9.01 -49.49 43.62
C LEU A 138 10.36 -50.23 43.46
N LEU A 139 11.47 -49.67 43.95
CA LEU A 139 12.80 -50.31 43.88
C LEU A 139 13.11 -51.22 45.08
N CYS A 140 12.25 -51.22 46.11
CA CYS A 140 12.41 -52.00 47.34
C CYS A 140 11.55 -53.28 47.38
N LEU A 141 10.94 -53.68 46.26
CA LEU A 141 10.19 -54.95 46.09
C LEU A 141 10.94 -55.93 45.19
#